data_AF-A0AAD1L3E7-F1
#
_entry.id   AF-A0AAD1L3E7-F1
#
_cell.length_a   1.000
_cell.length_b   1.000
_cell.length_c   1.000
_cell.angle_alpha   90.00
_cell.angle_beta   90.00
_cell.angle_gamma   90.00
#
_symmetry.space_group_name_H-M   'P 1'
#
loop_
_entity.id
_entity.type
_entity.pdbx_description
1 polymer ?
#
loop_
_entity_poly.entity_id
_entity_poly.type
_entity_poly.pdbx_seq_one_letter_code
_entity_poly.pdbx_strand_id
1 'polypeptide(L)'
;MAVSENLYFWKRRNIGGAPTGRGGKIIVWVVTLLILLAGGGGSGYYYFIWKPEQERLAKIKAEQAARQQKIKAIEDFYRNSLTGGSISDASLLLEQLLLANKKLSQVGFAPKSIECTSTGCSLSYALNPGRIFSVADINLWGKTWSPSFSKNTLDYTGVESGMNKHPWFSAWQSKNTVNLPVCTDVLSYISSWNSLGGRNTELVLTGMPSSAVEKNESELKSAVTSFGMLFVGWTITSPTKMDFSGVSLVLNKQPFADAFIIKSIVFNEKSTLVTGGLACKKGN
;
A
#
# COMPACT_ATOMS: atom_id res chain seq x y z
N MET A 1 -24.29 -57.26 20.21
CA MET A 1 -25.52 -58.07 20.33
C MET A 1 -26.42 -57.39 21.34
N ALA A 2 -27.70 -57.29 21.02
CA ALA A 2 -28.72 -56.72 21.88
C ALA A 2 -28.91 -57.53 23.18
N VAL A 3 -29.48 -56.90 24.20
CA VAL A 3 -30.74 -57.27 24.88
C VAL A 3 -30.74 -56.69 26.31
N SER A 4 -31.93 -56.21 26.67
CA SER A 4 -32.45 -55.70 27.93
C SER A 4 -31.99 -56.39 29.22
N GLU A 5 -31.99 -55.66 30.33
CA GLU A 5 -33.03 -55.78 31.38
C GLU A 5 -32.69 -54.99 32.66
N ASN A 6 -33.66 -54.14 33.06
CA ASN A 6 -34.28 -54.03 34.39
C ASN A 6 -33.51 -53.61 35.67
N LEU A 7 -34.35 -53.12 36.61
CA LEU A 7 -34.24 -53.09 38.08
C LEU A 7 -33.39 -51.95 38.71
N TYR A 8 -33.82 -51.15 39.69
CA TYR A 8 -35.13 -50.90 40.32
C TYR A 8 -35.01 -49.87 41.47
N PHE A 9 -36.16 -49.26 41.78
CA PHE A 9 -36.69 -48.89 43.11
C PHE A 9 -35.88 -48.02 44.08
N TRP A 10 -36.33 -46.76 44.25
CA TRP A 10 -36.75 -46.25 45.56
C TRP A 10 -37.97 -45.32 45.41
N LYS A 11 -39.17 -45.89 45.36
CA LYS A 11 -40.42 -45.15 45.63
C LYS A 11 -41.44 -46.07 46.29
N ARG A 12 -41.58 -45.96 47.62
CA ARG A 12 -42.86 -45.96 48.35
C ARG A 12 -42.62 -45.72 49.85
N ARG A 13 -43.18 -44.62 50.35
CA ARG A 13 -43.80 -44.62 51.68
C ARG A 13 -45.09 -43.80 51.56
N ASN A 14 -46.21 -44.47 51.81
CA ASN A 14 -47.54 -43.88 51.94
C ASN A 14 -47.63 -43.11 53.26
N ILE A 15 -48.04 -41.85 53.18
CA ILE A 15 -48.71 -41.08 54.23
C ILE A 15 -49.72 -40.24 53.43
N GLY A 16 -51.02 -40.53 53.38
CA GLY A 16 -51.89 -40.85 54.50
C GLY A 16 -52.27 -39.55 55.19
N GLY A 17 -53.34 -38.89 54.71
CA GLY A 17 -53.95 -37.76 55.40
C GLY A 17 -54.03 -36.50 54.56
N ALA A 18 -55.19 -36.28 53.94
CA ALA A 18 -55.69 -34.92 53.82
C ALA A 18 -55.82 -34.33 55.24
N PRO A 19 -55.51 -33.05 55.40
CA PRO A 19 -56.55 -32.18 55.88
C PRO A 19 -56.88 -31.16 54.80
N THR A 20 -58.17 -31.09 54.53
CA THR A 20 -58.89 -29.93 54.00
C THR A 20 -58.30 -28.62 54.52
N GLY A 21 -57.48 -27.97 53.69
CA GLY A 21 -56.93 -26.65 53.94
C GLY A 21 -56.86 -25.87 52.64
N ARG A 22 -57.73 -24.88 52.49
CA ARG A 22 -57.88 -23.99 51.31
C ARG A 22 -56.57 -23.30 50.86
N GLY A 23 -55.48 -23.37 51.65
CA GLY A 23 -54.21 -22.65 51.44
C GLY A 23 -53.12 -23.38 50.63
N GLY A 24 -53.10 -24.72 50.56
CA GLY A 24 -52.03 -25.46 49.85
C GLY A 24 -52.07 -25.31 48.33
N LYS A 25 -53.28 -25.16 47.76
CA LYS A 25 -53.45 -24.86 46.33
C LYS A 25 -53.01 -23.43 45.99
N ILE A 26 -53.16 -22.49 46.93
CA ILE A 26 -52.84 -21.06 46.70
C ILE A 26 -51.33 -20.86 46.55
N ILE A 27 -50.51 -21.52 47.37
CA ILE A 27 -49.04 -21.38 47.31
C ILE A 27 -48.49 -21.93 45.99
N VAL A 28 -49.00 -23.08 45.52
CA VAL A 28 -48.61 -23.65 44.21
C VAL A 28 -49.01 -22.71 43.08
N TRP A 29 -50.20 -22.12 43.12
CA TRP A 29 -50.63 -21.13 42.14
C TRP A 29 -49.76 -19.87 42.14
N VAL A 30 -49.40 -19.33 43.31
CA VAL A 30 -48.57 -18.12 43.43
C VAL A 30 -47.15 -18.35 42.90
N VAL A 31 -46.53 -19.49 43.22
CA VAL A 31 -45.18 -19.83 42.72
C VAL A 31 -45.19 -20.05 41.20
N THR A 32 -46.22 -20.72 40.67
CA THR A 32 -46.36 -20.93 39.23
C THR A 32 -46.57 -19.61 38.48
N LEU A 33 -47.35 -18.70 39.07
CA LEU A 33 -47.62 -17.38 38.50
C LEU A 33 -46.39 -16.47 38.54
N LEU A 34 -45.56 -16.56 39.59
CA LEU A 34 -44.27 -15.85 39.66
C LEU A 34 -43.26 -16.36 38.62
N ILE A 35 -43.19 -17.67 38.38
CA ILE A 35 -42.33 -18.24 37.33
C ILE A 35 -42.81 -17.83 35.93
N LEU A 36 -44.13 -17.81 35.71
CA LEU A 36 -44.72 -17.32 34.46
C LEU A 36 -44.49 -15.83 34.23
N LEU A 37 -44.59 -15.00 35.27
CA LEU A 37 -44.29 -13.57 35.19
C LEU A 37 -42.79 -13.30 34.97
N ALA A 38 -41.91 -14.05 35.61
CA ALA A 38 -40.46 -13.96 35.40
C ALA A 38 -40.06 -14.47 33.99
N GLY A 39 -40.65 -15.56 33.52
CA GLY A 39 -40.42 -16.11 32.18
C GLY A 39 -40.98 -15.23 31.06
N GLY A 40 -42.17 -14.63 31.26
CA GLY A 40 -42.79 -13.70 30.32
C GLY A 40 -42.09 -12.34 30.28
N GLY A 41 -41.68 -11.81 31.44
CA GLY A 41 -40.93 -10.55 31.54
C GLY A 41 -39.52 -10.63 30.95
N GLY A 42 -38.80 -11.73 31.20
CA GLY A 42 -37.44 -11.94 30.68
C GLY A 42 -37.41 -12.20 29.17
N SER A 43 -38.37 -12.96 28.64
CA SER A 43 -38.48 -13.22 27.19
C SER A 43 -38.94 -11.99 26.41
N GLY A 44 -39.84 -11.18 26.97
CA GLY A 44 -40.24 -9.90 26.40
C GLY A 44 -39.09 -8.88 26.35
N TYR A 45 -38.34 -8.72 27.45
CA TYR A 45 -37.19 -7.81 27.50
C TYR A 45 -36.09 -8.20 26.50
N TYR A 46 -35.78 -9.49 26.39
CA TYR A 46 -34.79 -9.99 25.44
C TYR A 46 -35.17 -9.71 23.98
N TYR A 47 -36.44 -9.95 23.61
CA TYR A 47 -36.88 -9.82 22.22
C TYR A 47 -37.21 -8.38 21.82
N PHE A 48 -37.81 -7.59 22.71
CA PHE A 48 -38.26 -6.22 22.38
C PHE A 48 -37.24 -5.13 22.67
N ILE A 49 -36.27 -5.35 23.56
CA ILE A 49 -35.29 -4.32 23.95
C ILE A 49 -33.87 -4.75 23.57
N TRP A 50 -33.47 -5.97 23.92
CA TRP A 50 -32.07 -6.40 23.75
C TRP A 50 -31.69 -6.72 22.31
N LYS A 51 -32.54 -7.47 21.58
CA LYS A 51 -32.35 -7.81 20.17
C LYS A 51 -32.27 -6.57 19.23
N PRO A 52 -33.20 -5.60 19.28
CA PRO A 52 -33.11 -4.43 18.40
C PRO A 52 -31.93 -3.51 18.74
N GLU A 53 -31.51 -3.45 20.01
CA GLU A 53 -30.33 -2.67 20.40
C GLU A 53 -29.03 -3.31 19.88
N GLN A 54 -28.92 -4.64 19.94
CA GLN A 54 -27.80 -5.36 19.32
C GLN A 54 -27.76 -5.15 17.80
N GLU A 55 -28.90 -5.20 17.12
CA GLU A 55 -28.98 -4.94 15.68
C GLU A 55 -28.61 -3.49 15.34
N ARG A 56 -29.04 -2.51 16.14
CA ARG A 56 -28.64 -1.10 15.97
C ARG A 56 -27.15 -0.92 16.17
N LEU A 57 -26.59 -1.46 17.26
CA LEU A 57 -25.15 -1.39 17.53
C LEU A 57 -24.34 -2.11 16.46
N ALA A 58 -24.82 -3.24 15.93
CA ALA A 58 -24.20 -3.95 14.83
C ALA A 58 -24.22 -3.13 13.53
N LYS A 59 -25.34 -2.46 13.22
CA LYS A 59 -25.44 -1.53 12.08
C LYS A 59 -24.48 -0.35 12.23
N ILE A 60 -24.44 0.29 13.40
CA ILE A 60 -23.52 1.40 13.68
C ILE A 60 -22.06 0.94 13.52
N LYS A 61 -21.70 -0.22 14.08
CA LYS A 61 -20.35 -0.80 13.92
C LYS A 61 -20.03 -1.13 12.46
N ALA A 62 -20.99 -1.66 11.70
CA ALA A 62 -20.82 -1.96 10.29
C ALA A 62 -20.63 -0.68 9.46
N GLU A 63 -21.40 0.37 9.73
CA GLU A 63 -21.26 1.69 9.10
C GLU A 63 -19.92 2.34 9.44
N GLN A 64 -19.49 2.26 10.71
CA GLN A 64 -18.18 2.74 11.13
C GLN A 64 -17.05 1.97 10.46
N ALA A 65 -17.14 0.64 10.39
CA ALA A 65 -16.16 -0.20 9.70
C ALA A 65 -16.09 0.13 8.20
N ALA A 66 -17.24 0.29 7.54
CA ALA A 66 -17.31 0.68 6.14
C ALA A 66 -16.70 2.07 5.90
N ARG A 67 -16.95 3.04 6.79
CA ARG A 67 -16.32 4.37 6.75
C ARG A 67 -14.81 4.27 6.91
N GLN A 68 -14.32 3.48 7.88
CA GLN A 68 -12.88 3.28 8.10
C GLN A 68 -12.20 2.60 6.91
N GLN A 69 -12.87 1.65 6.25
CA GLN A 69 -12.36 1.04 5.02
C GLN A 69 -12.21 2.08 3.89
N LYS A 70 -13.17 2.99 3.73
CA LYS A 70 -13.08 4.06 2.73
C LYS A 70 -11.93 5.03 3.04
N ILE A 71 -11.76 5.42 4.30
CA ILE A 71 -10.64 6.27 4.74
C ILE A 71 -9.31 5.59 4.43
N LYS A 72 -9.17 4.31 4.83
CA LYS A 72 -7.97 3.53 4.57
C LYS A 72 -7.67 3.39 3.08
N ALA A 73 -8.69 3.16 2.25
CA ALA A 73 -8.51 3.09 0.80
C ALA A 73 -7.96 4.40 0.21
N ILE A 74 -8.41 5.55 0.73
CA ILE A 74 -7.89 6.86 0.35
C ILE A 74 -6.44 7.01 0.82
N GLU A 75 -6.14 6.70 2.08
CA GLU A 75 -4.78 6.79 2.61
C GLU A 75 -3.80 5.88 1.86
N ASP A 76 -4.21 4.65 1.56
CA ASP A 76 -3.42 3.69 0.80
C ASP A 76 -3.21 4.16 -0.65
N PHE A 77 -4.23 4.77 -1.28
CA PHE A 77 -4.09 5.38 -2.61
C PHE A 77 -3.03 6.48 -2.60
N TYR A 78 -3.14 7.49 -1.73
CA TYR A 78 -2.16 8.58 -1.66
C TYR A 78 -0.77 8.09 -1.28
N ARG A 79 -0.69 7.17 -0.32
CA ARG A 79 0.58 6.58 0.09
C ARG A 79 1.25 5.86 -1.08
N ASN A 80 0.53 4.98 -1.77
CA ASN A 80 1.11 4.21 -2.86
C ASN A 80 1.39 5.07 -4.10
N SER A 81 0.52 6.02 -4.43
CA SER A 81 0.69 6.92 -5.58
C SER A 81 1.84 7.90 -5.37
N LEU A 82 2.00 8.47 -4.18
CA LEU A 82 3.03 9.49 -3.90
C LEU A 82 4.36 8.92 -3.40
N THR A 83 4.45 7.64 -3.04
CA THR A 83 5.73 7.01 -2.62
C THR A 83 6.72 6.95 -3.78
N GLY A 84 7.78 7.75 -3.75
CA GLY A 84 8.78 7.78 -4.81
C GLY A 84 9.69 8.98 -4.67
N GLY A 85 10.57 9.13 -5.66
CA GLY A 85 11.49 10.27 -5.76
C GLY A 85 10.93 11.34 -6.68
N SER A 86 11.31 12.59 -6.43
CA SER A 86 11.22 13.64 -7.45
C SER A 86 12.24 13.42 -8.57
N ILE A 87 12.12 14.15 -9.67
CA ILE A 87 13.13 14.16 -10.74
C ILE A 87 14.50 14.60 -10.21
N SER A 88 14.54 15.53 -9.25
CA SER A 88 15.77 15.98 -8.59
C SER A 88 16.42 14.85 -7.78
N ASP A 89 15.63 14.10 -7.00
CA ASP A 89 16.14 12.96 -6.24
C ASP A 89 16.71 11.88 -7.16
N ALA A 90 16.02 11.59 -8.27
CA ALA A 90 16.52 10.65 -9.28
C ALA A 90 17.82 11.15 -9.92
N SER A 91 17.96 12.45 -10.19
CA SER A 91 19.21 13.01 -10.74
C SER A 91 20.38 12.85 -9.76
N LEU A 92 20.17 13.12 -8.47
CA LEU A 92 21.17 12.90 -7.43
C LEU A 92 21.57 11.43 -7.34
N LEU A 93 20.61 10.51 -7.41
CA LEU A 93 20.90 9.07 -7.46
C LEU A 93 21.79 8.72 -8.67
N LEU A 94 21.48 9.23 -9.86
CA LEU A 94 22.28 8.96 -11.06
C LEU A 94 23.73 9.45 -10.91
N GLU A 95 23.94 10.62 -10.29
CA GLU A 95 25.28 11.12 -9.97
C GLU A 95 26.03 10.18 -9.01
N GLN A 96 25.38 9.71 -7.93
CA GLN A 96 25.97 8.75 -7.00
C GLN A 96 26.35 7.44 -7.71
N LEU A 97 25.48 6.92 -8.58
CA LEU A 97 25.75 5.71 -9.36
C LEU A 97 26.92 5.91 -10.34
N LEU A 98 27.02 7.07 -10.98
CA LEU A 98 28.15 7.40 -11.87
C LEU A 98 29.48 7.42 -11.10
N LEU A 99 29.50 7.95 -9.87
CA LEU A 99 30.69 7.92 -9.02
C LEU A 99 31.09 6.50 -8.61
N ALA A 100 30.11 5.65 -8.23
CA ALA A 100 30.36 4.24 -7.93
C ALA A 100 30.91 3.49 -9.15
N ASN A 101 30.28 3.66 -10.32
CA ASN A 101 30.72 3.07 -11.59
C ASN A 101 32.15 3.47 -11.93
N LYS A 102 32.50 4.75 -11.77
CA LYS A 102 33.85 5.24 -12.01
C LYS A 102 34.86 4.55 -11.10
N LYS A 103 34.59 4.47 -9.80
CA LYS A 103 35.47 3.82 -8.83
C LYS A 103 35.69 2.34 -9.15
N LEU A 104 34.61 1.61 -9.45
CA LEU A 104 34.67 0.18 -9.76
C LEU A 104 35.33 -0.12 -11.11
N SER A 105 35.17 0.78 -12.10
CA SER A 105 35.85 0.66 -13.39
C SER A 105 37.38 0.72 -13.27
N GLN A 106 37.89 1.52 -12.31
CA GLN A 106 39.33 1.64 -12.05
C GLN A 106 39.93 0.33 -11.53
N VAL A 107 39.18 -0.41 -10.69
CA VAL A 107 39.58 -1.73 -10.19
C VAL A 107 39.19 -2.88 -11.12
N GLY A 108 38.66 -2.58 -12.31
CA GLY A 108 38.46 -3.55 -13.38
C GLY A 108 37.09 -4.20 -13.42
N PHE A 109 36.09 -3.65 -12.75
CA PHE A 109 34.71 -4.11 -12.81
C PHE A 109 33.86 -3.24 -13.74
N ALA A 110 32.93 -3.86 -14.46
CA ALA A 110 31.91 -3.20 -15.27
C ALA A 110 30.52 -3.46 -14.67
N PRO A 111 29.59 -2.50 -14.73
CA PRO A 111 28.27 -2.69 -14.17
C PRO A 111 27.47 -3.66 -15.05
N LYS A 112 26.85 -4.65 -14.41
CA LYS A 112 26.07 -5.72 -15.05
C LYS A 112 24.57 -5.43 -14.97
N SER A 113 24.09 -5.10 -13.77
CA SER A 113 22.71 -4.69 -13.55
C SER A 113 22.61 -3.77 -12.35
N ILE A 114 21.81 -2.72 -12.47
CA ILE A 114 21.51 -1.80 -11.38
C ILE A 114 20.00 -1.65 -11.32
N GLU A 115 19.42 -1.96 -10.18
CA GLU A 115 17.99 -1.78 -9.93
C GLU A 115 17.82 -0.92 -8.69
N CYS A 116 17.13 0.20 -8.85
CA CYS A 116 16.84 1.14 -7.78
C CYS A 116 15.34 1.36 -7.70
N THR A 117 14.79 1.26 -6.50
CA THR A 117 13.40 1.58 -6.18
C THR A 117 13.35 2.71 -5.15
N SER A 118 12.16 3.17 -4.80
CA SER A 118 11.97 4.15 -3.71
C SER A 118 12.57 3.71 -2.37
N THR A 119 12.75 2.41 -2.10
CA THR A 119 13.23 1.91 -0.81
C THR A 119 14.73 1.64 -0.77
N GLY A 120 15.35 1.34 -1.92
CA GLY A 120 16.76 1.02 -2.00
C GLY A 120 17.19 0.54 -3.39
N CYS A 121 18.47 0.23 -3.50
CA CYS A 121 19.15 -0.18 -4.72
C CYS A 121 19.91 -1.49 -4.53
N SER A 122 19.96 -2.25 -5.63
CA SER A 122 20.79 -3.44 -5.82
C SER A 122 21.70 -3.21 -7.01
N LEU A 123 23.01 -3.23 -6.77
CA LEU A 123 24.04 -2.94 -7.77
C LEU A 123 24.89 -4.20 -7.99
N SER A 124 24.93 -4.72 -9.22
CA SER A 124 25.71 -5.88 -9.60
C SER A 124 26.77 -5.50 -10.62
N TYR A 125 27.99 -5.95 -10.38
CA TYR A 125 29.15 -5.68 -11.22
C TYR A 125 29.88 -6.98 -11.57
N ALA A 126 30.38 -7.06 -12.80
CA ALA A 126 31.17 -8.18 -13.30
C ALA A 126 32.63 -7.77 -13.52
N LEU A 127 33.56 -8.64 -13.17
CA LEU A 127 34.98 -8.45 -13.42
C LEU A 127 35.27 -8.54 -14.92
N ASN A 128 36.00 -7.56 -15.46
CA ASN A 128 36.42 -7.58 -16.86
C ASN A 128 37.45 -8.71 -17.10
N PRO A 129 37.42 -9.37 -18.28
CA PRO A 129 38.38 -10.41 -18.62
C PRO A 129 39.84 -9.94 -18.46
N GLY A 130 40.68 -10.79 -17.89
CA GLY A 130 42.11 -10.51 -17.70
C GLY A 130 42.45 -9.55 -16.54
N ARG A 131 41.46 -9.16 -15.73
CA ARG A 131 41.70 -8.35 -14.52
C ARG A 131 41.83 -9.22 -13.28
N ILE A 132 42.56 -8.70 -12.29
CA ILE A 132 42.71 -9.35 -10.98
C ILE A 132 41.43 -9.08 -10.19
N PHE A 133 40.84 -10.13 -9.65
CA PHE A 133 39.70 -10.01 -8.75
C PHE A 133 40.12 -9.29 -7.46
N SER A 134 39.43 -8.20 -7.13
CA SER A 134 39.62 -7.48 -5.89
C SER A 134 38.26 -7.08 -5.31
N VAL A 135 38.12 -7.22 -3.99
CA VAL A 135 36.94 -6.72 -3.28
C VAL A 135 37.16 -5.24 -3.02
N ALA A 136 36.20 -4.41 -3.42
CA ALA A 136 36.26 -2.97 -3.24
C ALA A 136 34.97 -2.50 -2.58
N ASP A 137 35.07 -1.59 -1.61
CA ASP A 137 33.90 -0.91 -1.07
C ASP A 137 33.52 0.28 -1.96
N ILE A 138 32.24 0.66 -1.97
CA ILE A 138 31.76 1.91 -2.57
C ILE A 138 31.30 2.88 -1.50
N ASN A 139 31.42 4.19 -1.76
CA ASN A 139 30.84 5.21 -0.91
C ASN A 139 29.69 5.84 -1.67
N LEU A 140 28.49 5.76 -1.10
CA LEU A 140 27.28 6.38 -1.62
C LEU A 140 26.57 7.08 -0.47
N TRP A 141 26.15 8.32 -0.69
CA TRP A 141 25.47 9.13 0.33
C TRP A 141 26.29 9.32 1.62
N GLY A 142 27.62 9.35 1.50
CA GLY A 142 28.53 9.45 2.65
C GLY A 142 28.65 8.18 3.48
N LYS A 143 28.00 7.07 3.07
CA LYS A 143 28.06 5.76 3.73
C LYS A 143 28.88 4.80 2.89
N THR A 144 29.68 3.98 3.57
CA THR A 144 30.46 2.90 2.93
C THR A 144 29.59 1.64 2.81
N TRP A 145 29.56 1.06 1.62
CA TRP A 145 28.85 -0.18 1.32
C TRP A 145 29.85 -1.24 0.89
N SER A 146 29.83 -2.37 1.57
CA SER A 146 30.65 -3.53 1.24
C SER A 146 29.85 -4.52 0.39
N PRO A 147 30.46 -5.12 -0.65
CA PRO A 147 29.77 -6.06 -1.51
C PRO A 147 29.73 -7.46 -0.91
N SER A 148 28.68 -8.20 -1.26
CA SER A 148 28.79 -9.66 -1.37
C SER A 148 29.51 -10.01 -2.66
N PHE A 149 30.29 -11.10 -2.69
CA PHE A 149 31.11 -11.41 -3.85
C PHE A 149 31.08 -12.88 -4.24
N SER A 150 31.27 -13.12 -5.54
CA SER A 150 31.44 -14.44 -6.12
C SER A 150 32.74 -14.50 -6.94
N LYS A 151 32.96 -15.60 -7.68
CA LYS A 151 34.18 -15.80 -8.49
C LYS A 151 34.54 -14.58 -9.35
N ASN A 152 33.54 -13.94 -9.97
CA ASN A 152 33.73 -12.83 -10.91
C ASN A 152 32.75 -11.66 -10.69
N THR A 153 32.00 -11.61 -9.58
CA THR A 153 31.00 -10.54 -9.34
C THR A 153 31.14 -9.87 -7.99
N LEU A 154 30.75 -8.60 -7.94
CA LEU A 154 30.50 -7.84 -6.73
C LEU A 154 29.04 -7.35 -6.74
N ASP A 155 28.32 -7.68 -5.68
CA ASP A 155 26.89 -7.43 -5.54
C ASP A 155 26.63 -6.64 -4.25
N TYR A 156 26.13 -5.40 -4.39
CA TYR A 156 25.78 -4.50 -3.31
C TYR A 156 24.26 -4.46 -3.19
N THR A 157 23.72 -4.86 -2.05
CA THR A 157 22.27 -4.91 -1.81
C THR A 157 21.88 -3.98 -0.67
N GLY A 158 20.64 -3.48 -0.72
CA GLY A 158 20.12 -2.58 0.33
C GLY A 158 20.73 -1.18 0.33
N VAL A 159 21.43 -0.80 -0.76
CA VAL A 159 22.02 0.53 -0.92
C VAL A 159 20.91 1.58 -0.89
N GLU A 160 21.13 2.69 -0.21
CA GLU A 160 20.13 3.77 -0.14
C GLU A 160 19.91 4.39 -1.53
N SER A 161 18.64 4.51 -1.96
CA SER A 161 18.33 5.09 -3.27
C SER A 161 18.16 6.61 -3.25
N GLY A 162 17.86 7.19 -2.09
CA GLY A 162 17.50 8.61 -1.97
C GLY A 162 16.15 8.99 -2.60
N MET A 163 15.45 8.05 -3.24
CA MET A 163 14.19 8.28 -3.97
C MET A 163 12.93 8.07 -3.10
N ASN A 164 12.96 8.46 -1.84
CA ASN A 164 11.83 8.31 -0.90
C ASN A 164 11.24 9.65 -0.42
N LYS A 165 11.58 10.77 -1.07
CA LYS A 165 11.30 12.13 -0.57
C LYS A 165 10.47 13.00 -1.52
N HIS A 166 9.49 12.44 -2.24
CA HIS A 166 8.64 13.29 -3.08
C HIS A 166 7.94 14.39 -2.25
N PRO A 167 8.04 15.69 -2.62
CA PRO A 167 7.50 16.79 -1.82
C PRO A 167 6.00 16.65 -1.54
N TRP A 168 5.22 16.18 -2.52
CA TRP A 168 3.78 15.98 -2.37
C TRP A 168 3.40 14.93 -1.34
N PHE A 169 4.25 13.93 -1.08
CA PHE A 169 3.98 12.95 -0.02
C PHE A 169 4.00 13.61 1.36
N SER A 170 5.01 14.44 1.63
CA SER A 170 5.12 15.19 2.89
C SER A 170 4.04 16.27 3.03
N ALA A 171 3.67 16.94 1.92
CA ALA A 171 2.60 17.92 1.90
C ALA A 171 1.25 17.26 2.21
N TRP A 172 0.99 16.06 1.68
CA TRP A 172 -0.22 15.30 1.95
C TRP A 172 -0.34 14.92 3.42
N GLN A 173 0.74 14.38 4.01
CA GLN A 173 0.78 14.04 5.44
C GLN A 173 0.54 15.26 6.34
N SER A 174 1.03 16.42 5.92
CA SER A 174 0.91 17.68 6.66
C SER A 174 -0.39 18.45 6.37
N LYS A 175 -1.28 17.92 5.51
CA LYS A 175 -2.51 18.58 5.03
C LYS A 175 -2.27 19.92 4.34
N ASN A 176 -1.10 20.10 3.75
CA ASN A 176 -0.76 21.29 2.97
C ASN A 176 -1.36 21.18 1.57
N THR A 177 -1.76 22.32 1.01
CA THR A 177 -2.24 22.39 -0.38
C THR A 177 -1.07 22.22 -1.35
N VAL A 178 -1.28 21.46 -2.42
CA VAL A 178 -0.33 21.34 -3.53
C VAL A 178 -0.94 21.86 -4.82
N ASN A 179 -0.13 22.46 -5.68
CA ASN A 179 -0.58 22.90 -7.00
C ASN A 179 -0.33 21.80 -8.03
N LEU A 180 -1.36 21.01 -8.31
CA LEU A 180 -1.32 19.98 -9.35
C LEU A 180 -1.50 20.63 -10.74
N PRO A 181 -0.72 20.21 -11.75
CA PRO A 181 -0.97 20.62 -13.12
C PRO A 181 -2.24 19.95 -13.66
N VAL A 182 -2.84 20.57 -14.67
CA VAL A 182 -4.04 20.03 -15.32
C VAL A 182 -3.66 18.85 -16.21
N CYS A 183 -4.42 17.74 -16.11
CA CYS A 183 -4.10 16.53 -16.87
C CYS A 183 -4.09 16.74 -18.39
N THR A 184 -4.95 17.60 -18.93
CA THR A 184 -4.97 17.91 -20.37
C THR A 184 -3.65 18.49 -20.83
N ASP A 185 -3.09 19.44 -20.09
CA ASP A 185 -1.84 20.11 -20.45
C ASP A 185 -0.66 19.11 -20.42
N VAL A 186 -0.63 18.26 -19.39
CA VAL A 186 0.41 17.24 -19.23
C VAL A 186 0.31 16.18 -20.34
N LEU A 187 -0.88 15.69 -20.65
CA LEU A 187 -1.10 14.71 -21.71
C LEU A 187 -0.80 15.28 -23.11
N SER A 188 -1.22 16.52 -23.38
CA SER A 188 -0.88 17.24 -24.61
C SER A 188 0.62 17.41 -24.78
N TYR A 189 1.33 17.73 -23.69
CA TYR A 189 2.78 17.80 -23.71
C TYR A 189 3.42 16.43 -24.01
N ILE A 190 3.04 15.37 -23.30
CA ILE A 190 3.60 14.02 -23.52
C ILE A 190 3.37 13.56 -24.97
N SER A 191 2.16 13.76 -25.49
CA SER A 191 1.82 13.44 -26.88
C SER A 191 2.70 14.22 -27.87
N SER A 192 2.91 15.51 -27.62
CA SER A 192 3.77 16.36 -28.46
C SER A 192 5.24 15.93 -28.38
N TRP A 193 5.73 15.63 -27.18
CA TRP A 193 7.10 15.15 -26.94
C TRP A 193 7.38 13.86 -27.70
N ASN A 194 6.48 12.88 -27.61
CA ASN A 194 6.61 11.62 -28.34
C ASN A 194 6.54 11.85 -29.87
N SER A 195 5.68 12.76 -30.33
CA SER A 195 5.50 13.09 -31.76
C SER A 195 6.68 13.80 -32.40
N LEU A 196 7.42 14.65 -31.66
CA LEU A 196 8.58 15.38 -32.17
C LEU A 196 9.84 14.52 -32.32
N GLY A 197 9.71 13.20 -32.15
CA GLY A 197 10.82 12.27 -32.21
C GLY A 197 11.60 12.29 -30.91
N GLY A 198 10.97 11.80 -29.83
CA GLY A 198 11.66 11.32 -28.63
C GLY A 198 12.60 10.17 -29.01
N ARG A 199 13.70 10.49 -29.66
CA ARG A 199 14.32 9.67 -30.72
C ARG A 199 14.91 8.34 -30.30
N ASN A 200 14.87 7.97 -29.01
CA ASN A 200 15.19 6.63 -28.48
C ASN A 200 14.58 6.36 -27.09
N THR A 201 13.67 7.22 -26.59
CA THR A 201 13.15 7.18 -25.21
C THR A 201 11.72 7.72 -25.20
N GLU A 202 10.78 6.91 -25.67
CA GLU A 202 9.36 7.23 -25.64
C GLU A 202 8.83 7.15 -24.21
N LEU A 203 8.00 8.13 -23.82
CA LEU A 203 7.28 8.09 -22.55
C LEU A 203 5.91 7.46 -22.79
N VAL A 204 5.72 6.24 -22.28
CA VAL A 204 4.50 5.46 -22.48
C VAL A 204 3.68 5.49 -21.20
N LEU A 205 2.43 5.92 -21.31
CA LEU A 205 1.47 5.86 -20.21
C LEU A 205 0.83 4.48 -20.13
N THR A 206 0.63 3.95 -18.92
CA THR A 206 -0.03 2.65 -18.72
C THR A 206 -1.55 2.70 -18.92
N GLY A 207 -2.11 3.89 -19.19
CA GLY A 207 -3.53 4.12 -19.37
C GLY A 207 -3.86 5.61 -19.31
N MET A 208 -5.13 5.94 -19.03
CA MET A 208 -5.56 7.31 -18.78
C MET A 208 -5.47 7.65 -17.29
N PRO A 209 -5.15 8.91 -16.91
CA PRO A 209 -5.21 9.36 -15.52
C PRO A 209 -6.59 9.11 -14.91
N SER A 210 -6.59 8.44 -13.76
CA SER A 210 -7.82 8.12 -13.03
C SER A 210 -7.58 8.14 -11.51
N SER A 211 -8.66 8.25 -10.73
CA SER A 211 -8.63 8.08 -9.29
C SER A 211 -9.58 6.97 -8.88
N ALA A 212 -9.05 5.91 -8.28
CA ALA A 212 -9.85 4.81 -7.75
C ALA A 212 -10.68 5.23 -6.52
N VAL A 213 -10.36 6.39 -5.92
CA VAL A 213 -10.93 6.85 -4.67
C VAL A 213 -11.81 8.09 -4.81
N GLU A 214 -12.00 8.62 -6.03
CA GLU A 214 -12.79 9.84 -6.30
C GLU A 214 -14.19 9.80 -5.65
N LYS A 215 -14.88 8.65 -5.76
CA LYS A 215 -16.19 8.46 -5.12
C LYS A 215 -16.10 8.55 -3.60
N ASN A 216 -15.14 7.83 -3.00
CA ASN A 216 -14.94 7.83 -1.55
C ASN A 216 -14.55 9.22 -1.03
N GLU A 217 -13.73 9.96 -1.79
CA GLU A 217 -13.34 11.34 -1.46
C GLU A 217 -14.55 12.27 -1.47
N SER A 218 -15.41 12.19 -2.49
CA SER A 218 -16.62 13.02 -2.59
C SER A 218 -17.65 12.75 -1.49
N GLU A 219 -17.74 11.49 -1.02
CA GLU A 219 -18.62 11.08 0.08
C GLU A 219 -18.09 11.51 1.45
N LEU A 220 -16.77 11.41 1.67
CA LEU A 220 -16.15 11.70 2.97
C LEU A 220 -15.75 13.17 3.15
N LYS A 221 -15.62 13.93 2.07
CA LYS A 221 -15.34 15.38 2.06
C LYS A 221 -14.23 15.76 3.06
N SER A 222 -14.55 16.59 4.06
CA SER A 222 -13.61 17.12 5.05
C SER A 222 -13.09 16.09 6.06
N ALA A 223 -13.63 14.87 6.08
CA ALA A 223 -13.14 13.81 6.96
C ALA A 223 -11.79 13.23 6.51
N VAL A 224 -11.35 13.54 5.28
CA VAL A 224 -10.13 13.00 4.67
C VAL A 224 -9.30 14.11 4.03
N THR A 225 -7.98 13.90 3.98
CA THR A 225 -7.07 14.80 3.27
C THR A 225 -6.95 14.31 1.84
N SER A 226 -7.50 15.08 0.91
CA SER A 226 -7.53 14.75 -0.52
C SER A 226 -6.99 15.91 -1.33
N PHE A 227 -6.20 15.60 -2.35
CA PHE A 227 -5.78 16.54 -3.38
C PHE A 227 -6.69 16.51 -4.63
N GLY A 228 -7.68 15.62 -4.67
CA GLY A 228 -8.50 15.38 -5.86
C GLY A 228 -7.64 14.98 -7.07
N MET A 229 -6.55 14.24 -6.83
CA MET A 229 -5.57 13.92 -7.87
C MET A 229 -6.00 12.72 -8.70
N LEU A 230 -5.76 12.82 -10.00
CA LEU A 230 -5.75 11.69 -10.93
C LEU A 230 -4.33 11.18 -11.05
N PHE A 231 -4.19 9.86 -11.13
CA PHE A 231 -2.90 9.19 -11.20
C PHE A 231 -2.83 8.26 -12.41
N VAL A 232 -1.66 8.19 -13.04
CA VAL A 232 -1.37 7.24 -14.11
C VAL A 232 0.06 6.74 -13.97
N GLY A 233 0.28 5.46 -14.26
CA GLY A 233 1.63 4.91 -14.38
C GLY A 233 2.26 5.33 -15.70
N TRP A 234 3.58 5.45 -15.72
CA TRP A 234 4.33 5.68 -16.95
C TRP A 234 5.64 4.90 -16.95
N THR A 235 6.14 4.66 -18.15
CA THR A 235 7.42 4.00 -18.39
C THR A 235 8.20 4.72 -19.47
N ILE A 236 9.53 4.72 -19.32
CA ILE A 236 10.47 5.15 -20.34
C ILE A 236 11.43 3.99 -20.57
N THR A 237 11.56 3.56 -21.82
CA THR A 237 12.51 2.50 -22.20
C THR A 237 13.54 3.08 -23.16
N SER A 238 14.83 2.95 -22.82
CA SER A 238 15.95 3.20 -23.73
C SER A 238 16.53 1.85 -24.16
N PRO A 239 16.71 1.60 -25.47
CA PRO A 239 17.43 0.40 -25.94
C PRO A 239 18.93 0.48 -25.67
N THR A 240 19.43 1.63 -25.21
CA THR A 240 20.83 1.84 -24.88
C THR A 240 21.16 1.22 -23.52
N LYS A 241 22.26 0.45 -23.49
CA LYS A 241 22.77 -0.21 -22.27
C LYS A 241 23.36 0.84 -21.34
N MET A 242 23.03 0.75 -20.05
CA MET A 242 23.65 1.59 -19.00
C MET A 242 23.61 3.09 -19.32
N ASP A 243 22.48 3.57 -19.84
CA ASP A 243 22.32 4.92 -20.37
C ASP A 243 22.01 5.95 -19.27
N PHE A 244 22.93 6.12 -18.31
CA PHE A 244 22.77 7.05 -17.20
C PHE A 244 22.54 8.49 -17.69
N SER A 245 23.29 8.91 -18.71
CA SER A 245 23.20 10.26 -19.29
C SER A 245 21.90 10.49 -20.03
N GLY A 246 21.45 9.52 -20.84
CA GLY A 246 20.19 9.62 -21.57
C GLY A 246 19.01 9.69 -20.61
N VAL A 247 18.99 8.84 -19.58
CA VAL A 247 17.96 8.91 -18.53
C VAL A 247 17.98 10.27 -17.82
N SER A 248 19.16 10.74 -17.38
CA SER A 248 19.28 12.05 -16.72
C SER A 248 18.75 13.19 -17.60
N LEU A 249 19.11 13.17 -18.89
CA LEU A 249 18.68 14.18 -19.85
C LEU A 249 17.16 14.17 -20.05
N VAL A 250 16.57 12.99 -20.20
CA VAL A 250 15.13 12.84 -20.42
C VAL A 250 14.35 13.29 -19.19
N LEU A 251 14.77 12.89 -17.99
CA LEU A 251 14.09 13.29 -16.75
C LEU A 251 14.19 14.81 -16.53
N ASN A 252 15.38 15.41 -16.66
CA ASN A 252 15.57 16.84 -16.41
C ASN A 252 14.94 17.77 -17.46
N LYS A 253 14.53 17.24 -18.62
CA LYS A 253 13.85 18.01 -19.66
C LYS A 253 12.33 18.00 -19.55
N GLN A 254 11.75 17.27 -18.59
CA GLN A 254 10.29 17.22 -18.46
C GLN A 254 9.75 18.54 -17.87
N PRO A 255 8.91 19.30 -18.60
CA PRO A 255 8.05 20.29 -17.99
C PRO A 255 7.07 19.57 -17.06
N PHE A 256 6.60 20.27 -16.04
CA PHE A 256 5.82 19.68 -14.96
C PHE A 256 6.61 18.63 -14.14
N ALA A 257 7.92 18.86 -13.92
CA ALA A 257 8.79 17.96 -13.16
C ALA A 257 8.19 17.51 -11.82
N ASP A 258 7.49 18.41 -11.12
CA ASP A 258 6.82 18.13 -9.84
C ASP A 258 5.69 17.09 -9.94
N ALA A 259 5.13 16.86 -11.13
CA ALA A 259 4.08 15.89 -11.40
C ALA A 259 4.58 14.47 -11.58
N PHE A 260 5.88 14.30 -11.83
CA PHE A 260 6.51 13.01 -12.07
C PHE A 260 7.08 12.44 -10.78
N ILE A 261 6.57 11.28 -10.40
CA ILE A 261 6.99 10.52 -9.22
C ILE A 261 7.77 9.31 -9.71
N ILE A 262 9.08 9.31 -9.51
CA ILE A 262 9.97 8.22 -9.92
C ILE A 262 9.82 7.05 -8.95
N LYS A 263 9.44 5.87 -9.46
CA LYS A 263 9.22 4.66 -8.65
C LYS A 263 10.42 3.73 -8.72
N SER A 264 10.94 3.51 -9.92
CA SER A 264 12.11 2.67 -10.14
C SER A 264 12.93 3.09 -11.35
N ILE A 265 14.22 2.78 -11.27
CA ILE A 265 15.20 2.93 -12.35
C ILE A 265 15.98 1.62 -12.44
N VAL A 266 15.95 1.00 -13.62
CA VAL A 266 16.60 -0.28 -13.89
C VAL A 266 17.54 -0.11 -15.08
N PHE A 267 18.83 -0.34 -14.85
CA PHE A 267 19.84 -0.43 -15.89
C PHE A 267 20.26 -1.89 -16.03
N ASN A 268 20.22 -2.42 -17.25
CA ASN A 268 20.73 -3.74 -17.53
C ASN A 268 21.53 -3.74 -18.85
N GLU A 269 22.13 -4.89 -19.18
CA GLU A 269 22.97 -5.06 -20.37
C GLU A 269 22.20 -5.04 -21.70
N LYS A 270 20.87 -4.88 -21.70
CA LYS A 270 20.03 -4.88 -22.90
C LYS A 270 19.24 -3.59 -23.07
N SER A 271 18.85 -2.96 -21.97
CA SER A 271 18.00 -1.80 -21.95
C SER A 271 18.12 -1.05 -20.63
N THR A 272 17.61 0.17 -20.65
CA THR A 272 17.36 0.97 -19.47
C THR A 272 15.86 1.20 -19.36
N LEU A 273 15.29 0.95 -18.20
CA LEU A 273 13.86 1.11 -17.91
C LEU A 273 13.68 2.04 -16.71
N VAL A 274 12.90 3.09 -16.89
CA VAL A 274 12.45 3.96 -15.80
C VAL A 274 10.96 3.82 -15.69
N THR A 275 10.45 3.64 -14.46
CA THR A 275 9.02 3.60 -14.21
C THR A 275 8.65 4.62 -13.15
N GLY A 276 7.44 5.16 -13.29
CA GLY A 276 6.95 6.18 -12.39
C GLY A 276 5.44 6.30 -12.36
N GLY A 277 5.01 7.22 -11.49
CA GLY A 277 3.67 7.74 -11.44
C GLY A 277 3.64 9.17 -11.97
N LEU A 278 2.51 9.54 -12.56
CA LEU A 278 2.20 10.91 -12.95
C LEU A 278 0.92 11.32 -12.27
N ALA A 279 0.95 12.47 -11.60
CA ALA A 279 -0.15 12.98 -10.81
C ALA A 279 -0.57 14.37 -11.31
N CYS A 280 -1.86 14.51 -11.61
CA CYS A 280 -2.45 15.72 -12.18
C CYS A 280 -3.88 15.93 -11.68
N LYS A 281 -4.48 17.10 -11.93
CA LYS A 281 -5.88 17.38 -11.60
C LYS A 281 -6.75 17.42 -12.84
N LYS A 282 -8.06 17.18 -12.66
CA LYS A 282 -9.05 17.36 -13.73
C LYS A 282 -9.06 18.82 -14.19
N GLY A 283 -9.11 19.04 -15.51
CA GLY A 283 -9.31 20.36 -16.08
C GLY A 283 -10.72 20.86 -15.83
N ASN A 284 -10.85 22.17 -15.67
CA ASN A 284 -12.15 22.85 -15.66
C ASN A 284 -12.73 22.94 -17.07
#